data_AF-A0A1X7T5N9-F1
#
_entry.id   AF-A0A1X7T5N9-F1
#
_cell.length_a   1.000
_cell.length_b   1.000
_cell.length_c   1.000
_cell.angle_alpha   90.00
_cell.angle_beta   90.00
_cell.angle_gamma   90.00
#
_symmetry.space_group_name_H-M   'P 1'
#
loop_
_entity.id
_entity.type
_entity.pdbx_description
1 polymer ?
#
loop_
_entity_poly.entity_id
_entity_poly.type
_entity_poly.pdbx_seq_one_letter_code
_entity_poly.pdbx_strand_id
1 'polypeptide(L)'
;MFSSSTPPSPLDSSPREDLWAEWLEPLTKWQTFGLFLPGIKQKDIDKIEEDKTGVESRKMGLWTKWTGVYPPGTWTDVISALKRLKENALAADIEERLRKGKVFEIKSETLKGGRIIGAT
;
A
#
# COMPACT_ATOMS: atom_id res chain seq x y z
N MET A 1 -30.10 -12.92 -10.92
CA MET A 1 -29.72 -11.77 -10.07
C MET A 1 -28.20 -11.75 -9.96
N PHE A 2 -27.65 -10.54 -10.03
CA PHE A 2 -26.25 -10.09 -10.02
C PHE A 2 -25.17 -11.03 -9.46
N SER A 3 -24.11 -11.20 -10.25
CA SER A 3 -22.73 -11.16 -9.73
C SER A 3 -21.94 -10.19 -10.61
N SER A 4 -22.22 -8.89 -10.45
CA SER A 4 -21.27 -7.85 -10.85
C SER A 4 -20.06 -8.00 -9.94
N SER A 5 -19.14 -8.90 -10.31
CA SER A 5 -17.84 -9.00 -9.65
C SER A 5 -17.04 -7.78 -10.08
N THR A 6 -17.31 -6.64 -9.44
CA THR A 6 -16.43 -5.48 -9.54
C THR A 6 -15.07 -5.97 -9.02
N PRO A 7 -14.01 -5.94 -9.83
CA PRO A 7 -12.71 -6.38 -9.38
C PRO A 7 -12.33 -5.61 -8.11
N PRO A 8 -11.72 -6.26 -7.10
CA PRO A 8 -11.34 -5.60 -5.86
C PRO A 8 -10.55 -4.33 -6.20
N SER A 9 -10.89 -3.23 -5.53
CA SER A 9 -10.21 -1.96 -5.79
C SER A 9 -8.74 -2.15 -5.43
N PRO A 10 -7.77 -1.62 -6.21
CA PRO A 10 -6.36 -1.65 -5.82
C PRO A 10 -6.09 -1.04 -4.43
N LEU A 11 -6.99 -0.16 -3.97
CA LEU A 11 -6.99 0.42 -2.62
C LEU A 11 -7.26 -0.61 -1.51
N ASP A 12 -8.05 -1.65 -1.81
CA ASP A 12 -8.38 -2.74 -0.89
C ASP A 12 -7.29 -3.82 -0.86
N SER A 13 -6.23 -3.66 -1.67
CA SER A 13 -5.09 -4.58 -1.66
C SER A 13 -4.12 -4.27 -0.53
N SER A 14 -3.49 -5.31 0.01
CA SER A 14 -2.49 -5.18 1.06
C SER A 14 -1.15 -4.69 0.47
N PRO A 15 -0.48 -3.72 1.11
CA PRO A 15 0.80 -3.22 0.61
C PRO A 15 1.88 -4.29 0.75
N ARG A 16 2.52 -4.61 -0.38
CA ARG A 16 3.73 -5.42 -0.37
C ARG A 16 4.90 -4.64 0.23
N GLU A 17 5.88 -5.38 0.74
CA GLU A 17 7.07 -4.83 1.39
C GLU A 17 7.86 -3.88 0.46
N ASP A 18 8.04 -4.27 -0.80
CA ASP A 18 8.74 -3.49 -1.83
C ASP A 18 8.08 -2.13 -2.07
N LEU A 19 6.75 -2.13 -2.22
CA LEU A 19 5.98 -0.92 -2.47
C LEU A 19 5.90 -0.03 -1.23
N TRP A 20 5.80 -0.62 -0.04
CA TRP A 20 5.83 0.13 1.22
C TRP A 20 7.12 0.93 1.36
N ALA A 21 8.27 0.27 1.15
CA ALA A 21 9.57 0.90 1.28
C ALA A 21 9.76 2.03 0.25
N GLU A 22 9.45 1.76 -1.03
CA GLU A 22 9.62 2.74 -2.10
C GLU A 22 8.67 3.93 -1.94
N TRP A 23 7.38 3.67 -1.70
CA TRP A 23 6.38 4.75 -1.74
C TRP A 23 6.34 5.57 -0.45
N LEU A 24 6.82 5.02 0.67
CA LEU A 24 6.97 5.77 1.93
C LEU A 24 8.42 6.22 2.19
N GLU A 25 9.31 6.12 1.21
CA GLU A 25 10.64 6.72 1.27
C GLU A 25 10.61 8.20 1.74
N PRO A 26 9.78 9.10 1.16
CA PRO A 26 9.76 10.52 1.58
C PRO A 26 9.16 10.75 2.98
N LEU A 27 8.55 9.74 3.60
CA LEU A 27 7.90 9.87 4.89
C LEU A 27 8.92 9.86 6.04
N THR A 28 9.24 11.05 6.57
CA THR A 28 10.15 11.21 7.71
C THR A 28 9.46 11.04 9.06
N LYS A 29 8.18 11.42 9.16
CA LYS A 29 7.37 11.37 10.40
C LYS A 29 6.73 9.99 10.63
N TRP A 30 7.54 8.94 10.56
CA TRP A 30 7.08 7.56 10.61
C TRP A 30 6.37 7.18 11.92
N GLN A 31 6.75 7.77 13.07
CA GLN A 31 6.13 7.49 14.38
C GLN A 31 4.66 7.93 14.42
N THR A 32 4.41 9.20 14.10
CA THR A 32 3.05 9.76 14.08
C THR A 32 2.19 9.09 13.03
N PHE A 33 2.77 8.80 11.85
CA PHE A 33 2.11 7.98 10.84
C PHE A 33 1.71 6.61 11.38
N GLY A 34 2.62 5.90 12.05
CA GLY A 34 2.37 4.59 12.62
C GLY A 34 1.22 4.59 13.63
N LEU A 35 1.09 5.63 14.46
CA LEU A 35 -0.03 5.78 15.39
C LEU A 35 -1.39 5.97 14.71
N PHE A 36 -1.41 6.39 13.44
CA PHE A 36 -2.64 6.49 12.66
C PHE A 36 -3.00 5.19 11.93
N LEU A 37 -2.09 4.21 11.89
CA LEU A 37 -2.38 2.90 11.35
C LEU A 37 -3.24 2.09 12.32
N PRO A 38 -4.24 1.34 11.82
CA PRO A 38 -5.06 0.48 12.66
C PRO A 38 -4.21 -0.61 13.32
N GLY A 39 -4.48 -0.89 14.59
CA GLY A 39 -3.81 -1.95 15.35
C GLY A 39 -2.46 -1.57 15.96
N ILE A 40 -1.82 -0.48 15.52
CA ILE A 40 -0.57 0.03 16.11
C ILE A 40 -0.86 0.84 17.36
N LYS A 41 -0.08 0.60 18.43
CA LYS A 41 -0.15 1.33 19.70
C LYS A 41 1.16 2.05 19.99
N GLN A 42 1.13 3.03 20.88
CA GLN A 42 2.32 3.78 21.30
C GLN A 42 3.48 2.86 21.74
N LYS A 43 3.19 1.82 22.54
CA LYS A 43 4.18 0.81 22.95
C LYS A 43 4.88 0.10 21.79
N ASP A 44 4.21 -0.05 20.65
CA ASP A 44 4.79 -0.70 19.48
C ASP A 44 5.74 0.27 18.76
N ILE A 45 5.39 1.57 18.72
CA ILE A 45 6.27 2.64 18.21
C ILE A 45 7.52 2.76 19.08
N ASP A 46 7.35 2.82 20.40
CA ASP A 46 8.45 2.97 21.35
C ASP A 46 9.43 1.78 21.20
N LYS A 47 8.89 0.56 21.11
CA LYS A 47 9.71 -0.63 20.85
C LYS A 47 10.48 -0.55 19.54
N ILE A 48 9.87 -0.08 18.44
CA ILE A 48 10.56 0.06 17.15
C ILE A 48 11.65 1.15 17.21
N GLU A 49 11.39 2.24 17.92
CA GLU A 49 12.34 3.34 18.14
C GLU A 49 13.58 2.85 18.91
N GLU A 50 13.39 1.98 19.91
CA GLU A 50 14.45 1.34 20.71
C GLU A 50 15.20 0.24 19.91
N ASP A 51 14.47 -0.65 19.25
CA ASP A 51 15.05 -1.85 18.60
C ASP A 51 15.80 -1.50 17.30
N LYS A 52 15.50 -0.37 16.65
CA LYS A 52 16.00 -0.06 15.31
C LYS A 52 16.64 1.33 15.23
N THR A 53 17.73 1.41 14.47
CA THR A 53 18.43 2.66 14.17
C THR A 53 18.19 3.07 12.70
N GLY A 54 17.92 4.36 12.50
CA GLY A 54 17.63 4.93 11.18
C GLY A 54 16.16 4.88 10.79
N VAL A 55 15.72 5.91 10.07
CA VAL A 55 14.31 6.13 9.69
C VAL A 55 13.78 5.00 8.79
N GLU A 56 14.59 4.52 7.84
CA GLU A 56 14.21 3.43 6.93
C GLU A 56 14.02 2.10 7.67
N SER A 57 14.97 1.72 8.53
CA SER A 57 14.88 0.51 9.35
C SER A 57 13.63 0.53 10.23
N ARG A 58 13.31 1.69 10.82
CA ARG A 58 12.13 1.90 11.67
C ARG A 58 10.83 1.84 10.87
N LYS A 59 10.76 2.45 9.68
CA LYS A 59 9.65 2.29 8.75
C LYS A 59 9.40 0.82 8.39
N MET A 60 10.47 0.05 8.19
CA MET A 60 10.33 -1.39 7.95
C MET A 60 9.88 -2.16 9.18
N GLY A 61 10.39 -1.80 10.37
CA GLY A 61 9.90 -2.35 11.64
C GLY A 61 8.40 -2.10 11.84
N LEU A 62 7.93 -0.91 11.47
CA LEU A 62 6.51 -0.56 11.51
C LEU A 62 5.68 -1.42 10.56
N TRP A 63 6.15 -1.63 9.31
CA TRP A 63 5.45 -2.50 8.36
C TRP A 63 5.30 -3.92 8.90
N THR A 64 6.40 -4.56 9.33
CA THR A 64 6.38 -5.92 9.87
C THR A 64 5.45 -6.03 11.08
N LYS A 65 5.47 -5.03 11.95
CA LYS A 65 4.62 -5.02 13.13
C LYS A 65 3.15 -4.86 12.76
N TRP A 66 2.84 -3.93 11.87
CA TRP A 66 1.48 -3.62 11.43
C TRP A 66 0.83 -4.79 10.72
N THR A 67 1.52 -5.41 9.75
CA THR A 67 1.03 -6.59 9.03
C THR A 67 0.84 -7.80 9.93
N GLY A 68 1.63 -7.91 11.01
CA GLY A 68 1.48 -8.96 12.01
C GLY A 68 0.30 -8.77 12.98
N VAL A 69 -0.12 -7.53 13.28
CA VAL A 69 -1.20 -7.26 14.25
C VAL A 69 -2.54 -6.93 13.60
N TYR A 70 -2.55 -6.54 12.33
CA TYR A 70 -3.76 -6.16 11.59
C TYR A 70 -3.77 -6.75 10.17
N PRO A 71 -3.95 -8.08 10.01
CA PRO A 71 -4.15 -8.73 8.72
C PRO A 71 -5.63 -8.57 8.31
N PRO A 72 -6.00 -7.45 7.66
CA PRO A 72 -5.96 -7.36 6.19
C PRO A 72 -5.43 -6.00 5.70
N GLY A 73 -4.61 -5.30 6.51
CA GLY A 73 -4.18 -3.92 6.31
C GLY A 73 -4.01 -3.51 4.85
N THR A 74 -4.74 -2.49 4.44
CA THR A 74 -4.94 -2.10 3.03
C THR A 74 -4.26 -0.77 2.71
N TRP A 75 -4.09 -0.46 1.42
CA TRP A 75 -3.69 0.89 1.01
C TRP A 75 -4.68 1.97 1.44
N THR A 76 -5.97 1.67 1.57
CA THR A 76 -6.97 2.58 2.15
C THR A 76 -6.59 3.03 3.56
N ASP A 77 -6.10 2.11 4.40
CA ASP A 77 -5.65 2.42 5.76
C ASP A 77 -4.41 3.32 5.74
N VAL A 78 -3.45 3.02 4.85
CA VAL A 78 -2.22 3.81 4.66
C VAL A 78 -2.54 5.23 4.21
N ILE A 79 -3.36 5.38 3.17
CA ILE A 79 -3.78 6.67 2.62
C ILE A 79 -4.53 7.48 3.69
N SER A 80 -5.41 6.82 4.44
CA SER A 80 -6.14 7.46 5.54
C SER A 80 -5.20 7.96 6.63
N ALA A 81 -4.19 7.16 7.01
CA ALA A 81 -3.16 7.57 7.96
C ALA A 81 -2.32 8.76 7.47
N LEU A 82 -1.93 8.77 6.19
CA LEU A 82 -1.20 9.89 5.57
C LEU A 82 -2.04 11.18 5.53
N LYS A 83 -3.32 11.09 5.17
CA LYS A 83 -4.25 12.23 5.19
C LYS A 83 -4.42 12.81 6.60
N ARG A 84 -4.51 11.95 7.62
CA ARG A 84 -4.53 12.38 9.04
C ARG A 84 -3.25 13.07 9.47
N LEU A 85 -2.11 12.63 8.96
CA LEU A 85 -0.80 13.27 9.17
C LEU A 85 -0.63 14.58 8.38
N LYS A 86 -1.58 14.92 7.49
CA LYS A 86 -1.51 16.03 6.53
C LYS A 86 -0.46 15.85 5.43
N GLU A 87 0.01 14.62 5.21
CA GLU A 87 0.86 14.25 4.07
C GLU A 87 0.02 14.03 2.81
N ASN A 88 -0.81 15.03 2.46
CA ASN A 88 -1.80 14.92 1.38
C ASN A 88 -1.17 14.70 0.01
N ALA A 89 0.01 15.28 -0.24
CA ALA A 89 0.74 15.10 -1.49
C ALA A 89 1.20 13.65 -1.65
N LEU A 90 1.73 13.04 -0.59
CA LEU A 90 2.16 11.64 -0.61
C LEU A 90 0.96 10.69 -0.74
N ALA A 91 -0.13 10.99 -0.03
CA ALA A 91 -1.36 10.21 -0.12
C ALA A 91 -1.92 10.22 -1.56
N ALA A 92 -1.95 11.40 -2.20
CA ALA A 92 -2.41 11.56 -3.57
C ALA A 92 -1.48 10.88 -4.58
N ASP A 93 -0.17 10.92 -4.36
CA ASP A 93 0.82 10.21 -5.20
C ASP A 93 0.58 8.70 -5.17
N ILE A 94 0.38 8.13 -3.98
CA ILE A 94 0.07 6.71 -3.80
C ILE A 94 -1.28 6.33 -4.44
N GLU A 95 -2.33 7.14 -4.23
CA GLU A 95 -3.63 6.95 -4.88
C GLU A 95 -3.50 6.91 -6.42
N GLU A 96 -2.71 7.83 -6.97
CA GLU A 96 -2.47 7.93 -8.40
C GLU A 96 -1.62 6.76 -8.93
N ARG A 97 -0.61 6.29 -8.18
CA ARG A 97 0.18 5.10 -8.51
C ARG A 97 -0.70 3.85 -8.53
N LEU A 98 -1.60 3.66 -7.57
CA LEU A 98 -2.54 2.55 -7.53
C LEU A 98 -3.52 2.59 -8.72
N ARG A 99 -4.01 3.79 -9.05
CA ARG A 99 -4.88 4.01 -10.21
C ARG A 99 -4.17 3.71 -11.53
N LYS A 100 -2.90 4.12 -11.68
CA LYS A 100 -2.06 3.87 -12.86
C LYS A 100 -1.56 2.41 -12.92
N GLY A 101 -1.28 1.77 -11.79
CA GLY A 101 -0.91 0.35 -11.71
C GLY A 101 -1.98 -0.54 -12.33
N LYS A 102 -3.26 -0.21 -12.11
CA LYS A 102 -4.40 -0.82 -12.81
C LYS A 102 -4.29 -0.72 -14.34
N VAL A 103 -3.76 0.39 -14.87
CA VAL A 103 -3.62 0.63 -16.32
C VAL A 103 -2.55 -0.28 -16.93
N PHE A 104 -1.50 -0.65 -16.19
CA PHE A 104 -0.48 -1.57 -16.68
C PHE A 104 -0.98 -3.02 -16.73
N GLU A 105 -1.75 -3.46 -15.73
CA GLU A 105 -2.33 -4.82 -15.69
C GLU A 105 -3.40 -5.03 -16.79
N ILE A 106 -4.25 -4.03 -17.04
CA ILE A 106 -5.27 -4.09 -18.11
C ILE A 106 -4.63 -4.13 -19.51
N LYS A 107 -3.47 -3.48 -19.70
CA LYS A 107 -2.76 -3.49 -20.98
C LYS A 107 -2.09 -4.84 -21.28
N SER A 108 -1.69 -5.62 -20.27
CA SER A 108 -1.11 -6.95 -20.48
C SER A 108 -2.15 -8.03 -20.84
N GLU A 109 -3.42 -7.86 -20.46
CA GLU A 109 -4.46 -8.85 -20.73
C GLU A 109 -5.10 -8.69 -22.14
N THR A 110 -4.98 -7.52 -22.77
CA THR A 110 -5.55 -7.27 -24.11
C THR A 110 -4.70 -7.84 -25.26
N LEU A 111 -3.48 -8.34 -25.00
CA LEU A 111 -2.56 -8.83 -26.04
C LEU A 111 -2.55 -10.36 -26.25
N LYS A 112 -3.37 -11.14 -25.55
CA LYS A 112 -3.47 -12.61 -25.71
C LYS A 112 -4.77 -13.07 -26.38
N GLY A 113 -5.34 -12.28 -27.28
CA GLY A 113 -6.60 -12.61 -27.95
C GLY A 113 -6.66 -12.14 -29.40
N GLY A 114 -5.72 -12.57 -30.25
CA GLY A 114 -5.76 -12.16 -31.65
C GLY A 114 -4.83 -12.92 -32.59
N ARG A 115 -5.20 -14.16 -32.94
CA ARG A 115 -5.17 -14.59 -34.36
C ARG A 115 -6.06 -15.80 -34.59
N ILE A 116 -7.24 -15.52 -35.13
CA ILE A 116 -8.07 -16.46 -35.87
C ILE A 116 -7.53 -16.61 -37.30
N ILE A 117 -7.48 -17.86 -37.76
CA ILE A 117 -7.71 -18.46 -39.10
C ILE A 117 -6.95 -18.00 -40.36
N GLY A 118 -6.67 -19.00 -41.22
CA GLY A 118 -6.46 -18.88 -42.67
C GLY A 118 -5.32 -19.78 -43.17
N ALA A 119 -5.63 -21.00 -43.61
CA ALA A 119 -5.61 -21.44 -45.02
C ALA A 119 -4.18 -21.76 -45.54
N THR A 120 -3.86 -22.85 -46.22
CA THR A 120 -4.59 -23.89 -46.97
C THR A 120 -3.74 -25.16 -46.96
#